data_AF-A0A2E0YVM4-F1
#
_entry.id   AF-A0A2E0YVM4-F1
#
_cell.length_a   1.000
_cell.length_b   1.000
_cell.length_c   1.000
_cell.angle_alpha   90.00
_cell.angle_beta   90.00
_cell.angle_gamma   90.00
#
_symmetry.space_group_name_H-M   'P 1'
#
loop_
_entity.id
_entity.type
_entity.pdbx_description
1 polymer ?
#
loop_
_entity_poly.entity_id
_entity_poly.type
_entity_poly.pdbx_seq_one_letter_code
_entity_poly.pdbx_strand_id
1 'polypeptide(L)'
;MHQAHTRRLLVLLLALCLWPGTASAAQAARFGVLYSVQLDPQRQAANVEMRLTHNAGLVSELDLAIDPLRHSEFSASGILVRQGDRLLWTPPATDAWLRLRVALTSSRDNGRHDGLVTPDWALFRADDLVPPFRSRFARHSAAAAQLQFDLPEGWSVVTRYPRDDSGRFQVDDPQRRFDRPTGWLVMGKLGVRRDTIGETQVAVAAPRGQGVRYLDILAFLRVTLPHLQAIFPHFPARLLLVSAGDPMWRGALSAPDSLYVHSDRPMISGNGTSTYLHELVHVAMSARAGPGADGIVEGLAEYYSLEILRRADAISPQRYDKALRELARWGEEAGSIEVDRASGAVTAKAVGLLRQIDGAIRAGSGGQRSLDDVARALAAGEGPITLERFHALVEQFGATPPAGE
;
A
#
# COMPACT_ATOMS: atom_id res chain seq x y z
N MET A 1 90.00 -14.97 -32.32
CA MET A 1 90.04 -13.50 -32.24
C MET A 1 88.59 -12.99 -32.25
N HIS A 2 88.22 -12.13 -31.29
CA HIS A 2 87.13 -11.12 -31.24
C HIS A 2 85.85 -11.37 -32.11
N GLN A 3 84.61 -11.14 -31.71
CA GLN A 3 83.97 -10.43 -30.59
C GLN A 3 82.44 -10.72 -30.67
N ALA A 4 81.78 -10.65 -29.52
CA ALA A 4 80.42 -10.14 -29.22
C ALA A 4 79.29 -10.19 -30.27
N HIS A 5 78.11 -10.73 -29.89
CA HIS A 5 76.80 -10.09 -30.13
C HIS A 5 75.73 -10.51 -29.09
N THR A 6 75.46 -9.56 -28.20
CA THR A 6 74.20 -9.09 -27.61
C THR A 6 72.91 -9.91 -27.74
N ARG A 7 72.32 -10.21 -26.57
CA ARG A 7 70.93 -10.66 -26.31
C ARG A 7 69.87 -9.76 -26.98
N ARG A 8 68.83 -10.37 -27.54
CA ARG A 8 67.47 -9.80 -27.58
C ARG A 8 66.42 -10.86 -27.21
N LEU A 9 65.61 -10.47 -26.23
CA LEU A 9 64.56 -11.22 -25.56
C LEU A 9 63.32 -11.30 -26.47
N LEU A 10 62.75 -12.49 -26.64
CA LEU A 10 61.51 -12.73 -27.36
C LEU A 10 60.33 -12.55 -26.39
N VAL A 11 59.48 -11.54 -26.60
CA VAL A 11 58.21 -11.38 -25.88
C VAL A 11 57.09 -11.82 -26.83
N LEU A 12 56.47 -12.97 -26.53
CA LEU A 12 55.23 -13.42 -27.14
C LEU A 12 54.06 -12.64 -26.52
N LEU A 13 53.32 -11.90 -27.33
CA LEU A 13 52.02 -11.32 -26.97
C LEU A 13 50.91 -12.30 -27.37
N LEU A 14 50.36 -13.01 -26.38
CA LEU A 14 49.11 -13.76 -26.52
C LEU A 14 47.93 -12.80 -26.30
N ALA A 15 47.19 -12.51 -27.37
CA ALA A 15 45.92 -11.80 -27.30
C ALA A 15 44.82 -12.76 -26.83
N LEU A 16 44.51 -12.75 -25.53
CA LEU A 16 43.26 -13.33 -25.01
C LEU A 16 42.10 -12.35 -25.24
N CYS A 17 41.19 -12.73 -26.12
CA CYS A 17 39.88 -12.10 -26.25
C CYS A 17 39.08 -12.35 -24.96
N LEU A 18 38.97 -11.32 -24.12
CA LEU A 18 38.03 -11.29 -22.99
C LEU A 18 36.64 -10.94 -23.52
N TRP A 19 35.83 -11.95 -23.80
CA TRP A 19 34.39 -11.79 -23.90
C TRP A 19 33.85 -11.58 -22.47
N PRO A 20 33.21 -10.45 -22.14
CA PRO A 20 32.50 -10.34 -20.88
C PRO A 20 31.28 -11.24 -20.97
N GLY A 21 31.36 -12.41 -20.34
CA GLY A 21 30.19 -13.26 -20.13
C GLY A 21 29.15 -12.48 -19.35
N THR A 22 28.02 -12.19 -20.00
CA THR A 22 26.82 -11.72 -19.31
C THR A 22 26.46 -12.79 -18.29
N ALA A 23 26.66 -12.50 -17.00
CA ALA A 23 26.14 -13.34 -15.94
C ALA A 23 24.62 -13.37 -16.09
N SER A 24 24.10 -14.48 -16.62
CA SER A 24 22.66 -14.76 -16.57
C SER A 24 22.28 -14.81 -15.11
N ALA A 25 21.57 -13.81 -14.61
CA ALA A 25 20.93 -13.89 -13.30
C ALA A 25 20.06 -15.15 -13.31
N ALA A 26 20.43 -16.16 -12.53
CA ALA A 26 19.66 -17.39 -12.44
C ALA A 26 18.25 -17.01 -11.96
N GLN A 27 17.25 -17.25 -12.81
CA GLN A 27 15.88 -16.93 -12.49
C GLN A 27 15.47 -17.71 -11.23
N ALA A 28 14.98 -16.99 -10.21
CA ALA A 28 14.55 -17.59 -8.96
C ALA A 28 13.55 -18.72 -9.24
N ALA A 29 13.76 -19.90 -8.65
CA ALA A 29 12.81 -21.00 -8.78
C ALA A 29 11.44 -20.54 -8.27
N ARG A 30 10.36 -20.78 -9.02
CA ARG A 30 9.02 -20.33 -8.62
C ARG A 30 8.18 -21.50 -8.11
N PHE A 31 7.39 -21.25 -7.07
CA PHE A 31 6.29 -22.14 -6.66
C PHE A 31 4.97 -21.39 -6.81
N GLY A 32 3.93 -22.09 -7.27
CA GLY A 32 2.64 -21.47 -7.51
C GLY A 32 1.78 -21.48 -6.26
N VAL A 33 1.02 -20.41 -6.05
CA VAL A 33 0.05 -20.30 -4.97
C VAL A 33 -1.28 -19.86 -5.56
N LEU A 34 -2.35 -20.58 -5.25
CA LEU A 34 -3.71 -20.17 -5.60
C LEU A 34 -4.53 -19.99 -4.31
N TYR A 35 -5.04 -18.77 -4.13
CA TYR A 35 -6.03 -18.43 -3.13
C TYR A 35 -7.42 -18.55 -3.74
N SER A 36 -8.22 -19.51 -3.28
CA SER A 36 -9.62 -19.66 -3.66
C SER A 36 -10.51 -19.19 -2.53
N VAL A 37 -11.33 -18.18 -2.79
CA VAL A 37 -12.23 -17.59 -1.79
C VAL A 37 -13.66 -17.91 -2.18
N GLN A 38 -14.34 -18.70 -1.36
CA GLN A 38 -15.77 -18.93 -1.49
C GLN A 38 -16.50 -18.08 -0.46
N LEU A 39 -17.24 -17.08 -0.95
CA LEU A 39 -17.99 -16.17 -0.07
C LEU A 39 -19.28 -16.85 0.44
N ASP A 40 -19.54 -16.70 1.73
CA ASP A 40 -20.79 -17.11 2.39
C ASP A 40 -21.45 -15.87 3.02
N PRO A 41 -22.32 -15.17 2.28
CA PRO A 41 -22.98 -13.96 2.76
C PRO A 41 -23.86 -14.20 3.99
N GLN A 42 -24.48 -15.38 4.11
CA GLN A 42 -25.37 -15.71 5.22
C GLN A 42 -24.61 -15.80 6.54
N ARG A 43 -23.38 -16.34 6.49
CA ARG A 43 -22.50 -16.42 7.66
C ARG A 43 -21.55 -15.23 7.79
N GLN A 44 -21.66 -14.23 6.92
CA GLN A 44 -20.76 -13.07 6.86
C GLN A 44 -19.27 -13.46 6.86
N ALA A 45 -18.96 -14.54 6.15
CA ALA A 45 -17.66 -15.21 6.18
C ALA A 45 -17.24 -15.66 4.78
N ALA A 46 -16.02 -16.14 4.66
CA ALA A 46 -15.56 -16.89 3.49
C ALA A 46 -14.84 -18.17 3.91
N ASN A 47 -14.98 -19.21 3.10
CA ASN A 47 -14.07 -20.35 3.13
C ASN A 47 -12.90 -20.03 2.19
N VAL A 48 -11.69 -20.03 2.72
CA VAL A 48 -10.47 -19.72 1.97
C VAL A 48 -9.64 -20.98 1.86
N GLU A 49 -9.20 -21.31 0.64
CA GLU A 49 -8.21 -22.34 0.38
C GLU A 49 -6.94 -21.68 -0.17
N MET A 50 -5.80 -21.96 0.46
CA MET A 50 -4.47 -21.72 -0.09
C MET A 50 -3.93 -23.04 -0.62
N ARG A 51 -3.69 -23.12 -1.94
CA ARG A 51 -3.12 -24.30 -2.60
C ARG A 51 -1.76 -23.98 -3.19
N LEU A 52 -0.76 -24.82 -2.93
CA LEU A 52 0.53 -24.76 -3.62
C LEU A 52 0.39 -25.54 -4.94
N THR A 53 0.23 -24.83 -6.06
CA THR A 53 -0.22 -25.42 -7.33
C THR A 53 0.89 -26.15 -8.08
N HIS A 54 2.14 -25.73 -7.91
CA HIS A 54 3.31 -26.40 -8.46
C HIS A 54 4.54 -26.12 -7.59
N ASN A 55 5.52 -27.03 -7.63
CA ASN A 55 6.75 -26.96 -6.85
C ASN A 55 6.52 -26.80 -5.34
N ALA A 56 5.47 -27.42 -4.80
CA ALA A 56 5.09 -27.34 -3.38
C ALA A 56 6.23 -27.77 -2.44
N GLY A 57 7.05 -28.75 -2.85
CA GLY A 57 8.23 -29.18 -2.09
C GLY A 57 9.31 -28.10 -1.87
N LEU A 58 9.21 -26.93 -2.51
CA LEU A 58 10.06 -25.78 -2.19
C LEU A 58 9.64 -25.09 -0.89
N VAL A 59 8.40 -25.25 -0.43
CA VAL A 59 7.89 -24.66 0.81
C VAL A 59 7.99 -25.71 1.92
N SER A 60 8.69 -25.38 3.00
CA SER A 60 8.88 -26.30 4.13
C SER A 60 7.95 -26.02 5.30
N GLU A 61 7.53 -24.76 5.50
CA GLU A 61 6.66 -24.41 6.61
C GLU A 61 5.99 -23.05 6.40
N LEU A 62 4.71 -22.94 6.79
CA LEU A 62 4.02 -21.68 7.06
C LEU A 62 3.61 -21.61 8.53
N ASP A 63 3.89 -20.49 9.19
CA ASP A 63 3.53 -20.22 10.58
C ASP A 63 2.60 -19.00 10.63
N LEU A 64 1.30 -19.28 10.66
CA LEU A 64 0.22 -18.30 10.55
C LEU A 64 -0.18 -17.74 11.93
N ALA A 65 -0.38 -16.42 11.99
CA ALA A 65 -0.92 -15.71 13.15
C ALA A 65 -2.46 -15.75 13.15
N ILE A 66 -3.05 -16.48 14.08
CA ILE A 66 -4.48 -16.74 14.16
C ILE A 66 -5.14 -15.77 15.15
N ASP A 67 -5.98 -14.89 14.63
CA ASP A 67 -7.01 -14.22 15.42
C ASP A 67 -8.21 -15.20 15.63
N PRO A 68 -8.49 -15.65 16.86
CA PRO A 68 -9.57 -16.61 17.14
C PRO A 68 -10.97 -16.03 16.95
N LEU A 69 -11.13 -14.70 16.89
CA LEU A 69 -12.40 -14.06 16.55
C LEU A 69 -12.67 -14.09 15.05
N ARG A 70 -11.61 -14.17 14.24
CA ARG A 70 -11.70 -14.12 12.78
C ARG A 70 -11.55 -15.47 12.10
N HIS A 71 -10.67 -16.33 12.59
CA HIS A 71 -10.27 -17.53 11.87
C HIS A 71 -10.70 -18.81 12.60
N SER A 72 -11.31 -19.73 11.86
CA SER A 72 -11.85 -20.98 12.39
C SER A 72 -11.84 -22.09 11.33
N GLU A 73 -12.31 -23.30 11.68
CA GLU A 73 -12.51 -24.42 10.76
C GLU A 73 -11.27 -24.77 9.90
N PHE A 74 -10.11 -24.88 10.56
CA PHE A 74 -8.85 -25.19 9.88
C PHE A 74 -8.78 -26.65 9.43
N SER A 75 -8.34 -26.88 8.20
CA SER A 75 -7.98 -28.21 7.69
C SER A 75 -6.86 -28.08 6.68
N ALA A 76 -6.01 -29.10 6.55
CA ALA A 76 -4.92 -29.07 5.59
C ALA A 76 -4.52 -30.47 5.17
N SER A 77 -3.91 -30.56 4.00
CA SER A 77 -3.00 -31.66 3.64
C SER A 77 -1.69 -31.55 4.43
N GLY A 78 -0.97 -32.67 4.64
CA GLY A 78 0.29 -32.66 5.39
C GLY A 78 0.09 -32.53 6.90
N ILE A 79 1.01 -31.87 7.59
CA ILE A 79 0.99 -31.75 9.06
C ILE A 79 0.51 -30.35 9.44
N LEU A 80 -0.53 -30.29 10.27
CA LEU A 80 -1.08 -29.04 10.80
C LEU A 80 -1.06 -29.09 12.34
N VAL A 81 -0.35 -28.15 12.96
CA VAL A 81 -0.20 -28.07 14.42
C VAL A 81 -0.65 -26.70 14.89
N ARG A 82 -1.57 -26.66 15.85
CA ARG A 82 -1.99 -25.42 16.51
C ARG A 82 -1.25 -25.25 17.84
N GLN A 83 -0.65 -24.09 18.05
CA GLN A 83 0.04 -23.72 19.28
C GLN A 83 -0.45 -22.34 19.71
N GLY A 84 -1.47 -22.31 20.59
CA GLY A 84 -2.12 -21.07 20.99
C GLY A 84 -2.76 -20.33 19.82
N ASP A 85 -2.26 -19.12 19.55
CA ASP A 85 -2.63 -18.23 18.44
C ASP A 85 -1.77 -18.45 17.18
N ARG A 86 -0.97 -19.52 17.14
CA ARG A 86 -0.17 -19.91 15.97
C ARG A 86 -0.73 -21.17 15.33
N LEU A 87 -0.72 -21.19 14.00
CA LEU A 87 -1.04 -22.37 13.20
C LEU A 87 0.15 -22.68 12.30
N LEU A 88 0.87 -23.77 12.63
CA LEU A 88 2.02 -24.23 11.88
C LEU A 88 1.56 -25.28 10.87
N TRP A 89 1.83 -25.04 9.60
CA TRP A 89 1.53 -25.94 8.50
C TRP A 89 2.81 -26.36 7.78
N THR A 90 3.07 -27.67 7.75
CA THR A 90 4.12 -28.29 6.94
C THR A 90 3.44 -28.95 5.73
N PRO A 91 3.50 -28.32 4.54
CA PRO A 91 2.85 -28.84 3.35
C PRO A 91 3.53 -30.14 2.87
N PRO A 92 2.76 -31.09 2.30
CA PRO A 92 3.34 -32.20 1.57
C PRO A 92 3.95 -31.73 0.25
N ALA A 93 4.85 -32.52 -0.34
CA ALA A 93 5.49 -32.15 -1.62
C ALA A 93 4.52 -32.18 -2.83
N THR A 94 3.37 -32.82 -2.69
CA THR A 94 2.32 -32.95 -3.72
C THR A 94 0.95 -32.73 -3.09
N ASP A 95 0.02 -32.18 -3.88
CA ASP A 95 -1.36 -31.88 -3.45
C ASP A 95 -1.47 -31.05 -2.15
N ALA A 96 -0.58 -30.06 -2.00
CA ALA A 96 -0.52 -29.23 -0.81
C ALA A 96 -1.60 -28.13 -0.80
N TRP A 97 -2.46 -28.17 0.21
CA TRP A 97 -3.48 -27.17 0.50
C TRP A 97 -3.69 -26.97 2.00
N LEU A 98 -4.12 -25.75 2.36
CA LEU A 98 -4.58 -25.30 3.68
C LEU A 98 -5.92 -24.57 3.50
N ARG A 99 -6.92 -24.94 4.29
CA ARG A 99 -8.25 -24.35 4.33
C ARG A 99 -8.55 -23.76 5.70
N LEU A 100 -9.32 -22.69 5.70
CA LEU A 100 -9.85 -22.05 6.89
C LEU A 100 -11.14 -21.30 6.55
N ARG A 101 -11.98 -21.11 7.56
CA ARG A 101 -13.07 -20.12 7.53
C ARG A 101 -12.60 -18.82 8.13
N VAL A 102 -12.99 -17.72 7.48
CA VAL A 102 -12.65 -16.35 7.87
C VAL A 102 -13.92 -15.53 8.04
N ALA A 103 -14.16 -14.98 9.22
CA ALA A 103 -15.17 -13.94 9.43
C ALA A 103 -14.70 -12.64 8.78
N LEU A 104 -15.56 -12.00 7.98
CA LEU A 104 -15.16 -10.85 7.16
C LEU A 104 -15.74 -9.54 7.64
N THR A 105 -16.91 -9.56 8.29
CA THR A 105 -17.46 -8.35 8.92
C THR A 105 -16.59 -7.92 10.10
N SER A 106 -16.30 -6.62 10.15
CA SER A 106 -15.50 -5.96 11.17
C SER A 106 -16.24 -4.71 11.64
N SER A 107 -16.33 -4.53 12.95
CA SER A 107 -17.03 -3.43 13.59
C SER A 107 -16.07 -2.64 14.47
N ARG A 108 -16.19 -1.32 14.45
CA ARG A 108 -15.51 -0.41 15.36
C ARG A 108 -16.31 -0.25 16.65
N ASP A 109 -15.69 0.26 17.70
CA ASP A 109 -16.31 0.47 19.01
C ASP A 109 -17.60 1.31 18.96
N ASN A 110 -17.73 2.18 17.97
CA ASN A 110 -18.92 3.01 17.74
C ASN A 110 -20.04 2.31 16.95
N GLY A 111 -19.93 0.99 16.73
CA GLY A 111 -20.91 0.17 16.02
C GLY A 111 -20.90 0.32 14.50
N ARG A 112 -19.98 1.11 13.92
CA ARG A 112 -19.84 1.27 12.47
C ARG A 112 -18.85 0.26 11.89
N HIS A 113 -19.03 -0.08 10.61
CA HIS A 113 -18.23 -1.11 9.97
C HIS A 113 -17.06 -0.57 9.15
N ASP A 114 -15.88 -1.16 9.29
CA ASP A 114 -14.75 -1.00 8.37
C ASP A 114 -14.48 -2.26 7.52
N GLY A 115 -15.32 -3.27 7.67
CA GLY A 115 -15.52 -4.35 6.72
C GLY A 115 -16.93 -4.92 6.91
N LEU A 116 -17.69 -5.14 5.84
CA LEU A 116 -19.06 -5.60 5.94
C LEU A 116 -19.39 -6.62 4.85
N VAL A 117 -20.01 -7.72 5.26
CA VAL A 117 -20.70 -8.66 4.38
C VAL A 117 -22.19 -8.59 4.65
N THR A 118 -22.96 -8.36 3.61
CA THR A 118 -24.43 -8.35 3.61
C THR A 118 -24.95 -9.43 2.68
N PRO A 119 -26.25 -9.74 2.69
CA PRO A 119 -26.86 -10.66 1.71
C PRO A 119 -26.69 -10.24 0.24
N ASP A 120 -26.37 -8.97 -0.06
CA ASP A 120 -26.37 -8.42 -1.42
C ASP A 120 -25.00 -7.92 -1.92
N TRP A 121 -24.07 -7.69 -0.99
CA TRP A 121 -22.72 -7.20 -1.30
C TRP A 121 -21.75 -7.41 -0.14
N ALA A 122 -20.46 -7.35 -0.44
CA ALA A 122 -19.38 -7.33 0.55
C ALA A 122 -18.32 -6.27 0.23
N LEU A 123 -17.79 -5.61 1.25
CA LEU A 123 -16.69 -4.64 1.14
C LEU A 123 -15.79 -4.82 2.36
N PHE A 124 -14.54 -5.21 2.14
CA PHE A 124 -13.55 -5.46 3.18
C PHE A 124 -12.14 -5.44 2.58
N ARG A 125 -11.11 -5.63 3.40
CA ARG A 125 -9.72 -5.71 2.92
C ARG A 125 -9.35 -7.15 2.59
N ALA A 126 -8.71 -7.37 1.45
CA ALA A 126 -8.18 -8.68 1.08
C ALA A 126 -7.16 -9.20 2.11
N ASP A 127 -6.54 -8.29 2.88
CA ASP A 127 -5.73 -8.60 4.06
C ASP A 127 -6.43 -9.49 5.09
N ASP A 128 -7.76 -9.48 5.15
CA ASP A 128 -8.49 -10.27 6.13
C ASP A 128 -8.66 -11.73 5.66
N LEU A 129 -8.48 -12.03 4.36
CA LEU A 129 -8.72 -13.37 3.77
C LEU A 129 -7.71 -14.44 4.21
N VAL A 130 -6.47 -14.04 4.48
CA VAL A 130 -5.39 -14.99 4.79
C VAL A 130 -4.66 -14.43 6.00
N PRO A 131 -4.52 -15.15 7.12
CA PRO A 131 -3.83 -14.61 8.28
C PRO A 131 -2.37 -14.24 7.94
N PRO A 132 -1.79 -13.21 8.57
CA PRO A 132 -0.36 -12.92 8.42
C PRO A 132 0.47 -14.15 8.79
N PHE A 133 1.50 -14.46 7.99
CA PHE A 133 2.31 -15.66 8.22
C PHE A 133 3.80 -15.40 8.02
N ARG A 134 4.60 -16.19 8.74
CA ARG A 134 6.02 -16.39 8.43
C ARG A 134 6.13 -17.62 7.54
N SER A 135 7.08 -17.63 6.61
CA SER A 135 7.26 -18.74 5.67
C SER A 135 8.72 -19.16 5.61
N ARG A 136 8.93 -20.47 5.44
CA ARG A 136 10.22 -21.07 5.10
C ARG A 136 10.09 -21.79 3.77
N PHE A 137 10.96 -21.44 2.84
CA PHE A 137 11.03 -22.04 1.52
C PHE A 137 12.47 -21.98 1.00
N ALA A 138 12.74 -22.74 -0.07
CA ALA A 138 14.06 -22.87 -0.67
C ALA A 138 14.70 -21.49 -0.96
N ARG A 139 16.00 -21.35 -0.70
CA ARG A 139 16.72 -20.10 -0.98
C ARG A 139 16.60 -19.74 -2.46
N HIS A 140 16.56 -18.45 -2.76
CA HIS A 140 16.42 -17.92 -4.13
C HIS A 140 15.17 -18.44 -4.87
N SER A 141 14.09 -18.72 -4.12
CA SER A 141 12.77 -18.98 -4.71
C SER A 141 11.76 -17.89 -4.34
N ALA A 142 10.67 -17.81 -5.09
CA ALA A 142 9.58 -16.87 -4.87
C ALA A 142 8.22 -17.47 -5.30
N ALA A 143 7.14 -17.00 -4.67
CA ALA A 143 5.79 -17.39 -5.01
C ALA A 143 5.34 -16.76 -6.34
N ALA A 144 4.51 -17.46 -7.10
CA ALA A 144 3.62 -16.89 -8.10
C ALA A 144 2.19 -17.01 -7.57
N ALA A 145 1.67 -15.95 -6.97
CA ALA A 145 0.39 -15.99 -6.29
C ALA A 145 -0.75 -15.50 -7.19
N GLN A 146 -1.86 -16.23 -7.16
CA GLN A 146 -3.09 -15.90 -7.86
C GLN A 146 -4.27 -15.95 -6.89
N LEU A 147 -5.30 -15.16 -7.15
CA LEU A 147 -6.51 -15.07 -6.37
C LEU A 147 -7.73 -15.29 -7.26
N GLN A 148 -8.66 -16.10 -6.79
CA GLN A 148 -9.94 -16.35 -7.45
C GLN A 148 -11.08 -16.35 -6.44
N PHE A 149 -12.28 -16.06 -6.94
CA PHE A 149 -13.48 -15.95 -6.12
C PHE A 149 -14.59 -16.83 -6.69
N ASP A 150 -15.22 -17.60 -5.80
CA ASP A 150 -16.52 -18.23 -6.01
C ASP A 150 -17.56 -17.37 -5.29
N LEU A 151 -18.46 -16.77 -6.08
CA LEU A 151 -19.40 -15.72 -5.63
C LEU A 151 -20.84 -16.14 -5.93
N PRO A 152 -21.82 -15.60 -5.17
CA PRO A 152 -23.23 -15.79 -5.48
C PRO A 152 -23.57 -15.39 -6.92
N GLU A 153 -24.62 -16.01 -7.48
CA GLU A 153 -25.03 -15.76 -8.85
C GLU A 153 -25.28 -14.26 -9.13
N GLY A 154 -24.77 -13.77 -10.25
CA GLY A 154 -24.90 -12.37 -10.66
C GLY A 154 -24.02 -11.38 -9.89
N TRP A 155 -23.21 -11.83 -8.94
CA TRP A 155 -22.21 -11.00 -8.29
C TRP A 155 -20.96 -10.85 -9.15
N SER A 156 -20.27 -9.73 -8.94
CA SER A 156 -18.98 -9.42 -9.52
C SER A 156 -18.05 -8.93 -8.41
N VAL A 157 -16.74 -8.92 -8.68
CA VAL A 157 -15.72 -8.46 -7.74
C VAL A 157 -14.75 -7.51 -8.42
N VAL A 158 -14.37 -6.44 -7.71
CA VAL A 158 -13.30 -5.52 -8.09
C VAL A 158 -12.23 -5.53 -6.99
N THR A 159 -10.99 -5.71 -7.40
CA THR A 159 -9.79 -5.66 -6.56
C THR A 159 -8.76 -4.72 -7.20
N ARG A 160 -7.70 -4.37 -6.46
CA ARG A 160 -6.54 -3.64 -7.02
C ARG A 160 -5.81 -4.41 -8.12
N TYR A 161 -5.85 -5.74 -8.06
CA TYR A 161 -5.05 -6.61 -8.89
C TYR A 161 -5.52 -6.66 -10.35
N PRO A 162 -4.59 -6.82 -11.30
CA PRO A 162 -4.94 -7.15 -12.69
C PRO A 162 -5.50 -8.58 -12.76
N ARG A 163 -6.40 -8.81 -13.72
CA ARG A 163 -6.88 -10.15 -14.07
C ARG A 163 -6.05 -10.68 -15.23
N ASP A 164 -5.72 -11.96 -15.21
CA ASP A 164 -5.16 -12.68 -16.35
C ASP A 164 -6.26 -13.22 -17.28
N ASP A 165 -5.84 -13.84 -18.38
CA ASP A 165 -6.73 -14.44 -19.39
C ASP A 165 -7.56 -15.61 -18.83
N SER A 166 -7.15 -16.22 -17.72
CA SER A 166 -7.92 -17.25 -17.01
C SER A 166 -9.00 -16.65 -16.09
N GLY A 167 -9.05 -15.32 -15.98
CA GLY A 167 -9.97 -14.60 -15.10
C GLY A 167 -9.49 -14.51 -13.64
N ARG A 168 -8.30 -15.05 -13.33
CA ARG A 168 -7.69 -14.99 -11.99
C ARG A 168 -6.93 -13.69 -11.79
N PHE A 169 -6.93 -13.20 -10.56
CA PHE A 169 -6.21 -11.99 -10.19
C PHE A 169 -4.75 -12.32 -9.88
N GLN A 170 -3.79 -11.61 -10.47
CA GLN A 170 -2.38 -11.77 -10.13
C GLN A 170 -2.09 -11.01 -8.83
N VAL A 171 -1.69 -11.75 -7.80
CA VAL A 171 -1.29 -11.20 -6.50
C VAL A 171 0.23 -11.06 -6.53
N ASP A 172 0.69 -9.85 -6.81
CA ASP A 172 2.11 -9.51 -6.91
C ASP A 172 2.40 -8.34 -5.97
N ASP A 173 3.38 -8.53 -5.08
CA ASP A 173 3.93 -7.48 -4.22
C ASP A 173 5.47 -7.51 -4.37
N PRO A 174 6.07 -6.52 -5.05
CA PRO A 174 7.50 -6.54 -5.34
C PRO A 174 8.38 -6.48 -4.08
N GLN A 175 7.82 -6.11 -2.93
CA GLN A 175 8.53 -6.07 -1.65
C GLN A 175 8.52 -7.43 -0.93
N ARG A 176 7.85 -8.44 -1.48
CA ARG A 176 7.67 -9.75 -0.88
C ARG A 176 8.09 -10.87 -1.84
N ARG A 177 8.45 -12.00 -1.25
CA ARG A 177 8.73 -13.26 -1.98
C ARG A 177 7.62 -14.28 -1.85
N PHE A 178 6.68 -14.06 -0.93
CA PHE A 178 5.49 -14.87 -0.77
C PHE A 178 4.34 -13.92 -0.52
N ASP A 179 3.59 -13.68 -1.59
CA ASP A 179 2.60 -12.62 -1.63
C ASP A 179 1.27 -13.10 -1.06
N ARG A 180 0.59 -12.18 -0.41
CA ARG A 180 -0.71 -12.38 0.21
C ARG A 180 -1.66 -11.36 -0.39
N PRO A 181 -2.94 -11.69 -0.60
CA PRO A 181 -3.92 -10.70 -1.01
C PRO A 181 -3.98 -9.54 -0.01
N THR A 182 -3.90 -8.31 -0.49
CA THR A 182 -3.98 -7.07 0.29
C THR A 182 -4.81 -6.01 -0.44
N GLY A 183 -5.11 -4.92 0.27
CA GLY A 183 -5.87 -3.80 -0.30
C GLY A 183 -7.37 -4.02 -0.21
N TRP A 184 -8.13 -2.96 -0.50
CA TRP A 184 -9.58 -3.02 -0.53
C TRP A 184 -10.11 -3.86 -1.70
N LEU A 185 -11.26 -4.47 -1.47
CA LEU A 185 -12.06 -5.08 -2.52
C LEU A 185 -13.55 -4.83 -2.26
N VAL A 186 -14.34 -5.02 -3.31
CA VAL A 186 -15.80 -4.94 -3.23
C VAL A 186 -16.44 -5.99 -4.12
N MET A 187 -17.49 -6.62 -3.63
CA MET A 187 -18.22 -7.72 -4.25
C MET A 187 -19.72 -7.45 -4.23
N GLY A 188 -20.44 -7.93 -5.23
CA GLY A 188 -21.90 -7.78 -5.33
C GLY A 188 -22.38 -7.41 -6.71
N LYS A 189 -23.58 -6.84 -6.78
CA LYS A 189 -24.03 -6.09 -7.96
C LYS A 189 -23.43 -4.70 -7.91
N LEU A 190 -22.40 -4.47 -8.73
CA LEU A 190 -21.56 -3.28 -8.61
C LEU A 190 -21.93 -2.18 -9.63
N GLY A 191 -21.72 -0.94 -9.21
CA GLY A 191 -21.43 0.18 -10.09
C GLY A 191 -19.92 0.36 -10.15
N VAL A 192 -19.37 0.44 -11.37
CA VAL A 192 -17.93 0.67 -11.57
C VAL A 192 -17.74 1.71 -12.65
N ARG A 193 -16.85 2.67 -12.40
CA ARG A 193 -16.34 3.61 -13.41
C ARG A 193 -14.81 3.55 -13.38
N ARG A 194 -14.21 3.64 -14.57
CA ARG A 194 -12.76 3.57 -14.75
C ARG A 194 -12.32 4.74 -15.60
N ASP A 195 -11.11 5.20 -15.34
CA ASP A 195 -10.39 6.15 -16.16
C ASP A 195 -8.89 5.89 -16.05
N THR A 196 -8.11 6.43 -16.98
CA THR A 196 -6.64 6.45 -16.90
C THR A 196 -6.21 7.90 -16.69
N ILE A 197 -5.57 8.17 -15.55
CA ILE A 197 -5.14 9.51 -15.16
C ILE A 197 -3.62 9.49 -14.99
N GLY A 198 -2.91 10.15 -15.91
CA GLY A 198 -1.46 10.00 -16.02
C GLY A 198 -1.10 8.55 -16.33
N GLU A 199 -0.25 7.96 -15.50
CA GLU A 199 0.20 6.56 -15.62
C GLU A 199 -0.66 5.58 -14.81
N THR A 200 -1.68 6.07 -14.11
CA THR A 200 -2.50 5.26 -13.20
C THR A 200 -3.86 4.92 -13.80
N GLN A 201 -4.17 3.63 -13.82
CA GLN A 201 -5.52 3.12 -14.08
C GLN A 201 -6.35 3.21 -12.80
N VAL A 202 -7.34 4.09 -12.79
CA VAL A 202 -8.22 4.31 -11.64
C VAL A 202 -9.52 3.54 -11.83
N ALA A 203 -9.96 2.85 -10.78
CA ALA A 203 -11.30 2.28 -10.69
C ALA A 203 -12.01 2.81 -9.45
N VAL A 204 -13.22 3.36 -9.64
CA VAL A 204 -14.15 3.70 -8.54
C VAL A 204 -15.27 2.67 -8.55
N ALA A 205 -15.40 1.89 -7.48
CA ALA A 205 -16.33 0.78 -7.39
C ALA A 205 -17.13 0.80 -6.09
N ALA A 206 -18.41 0.47 -6.17
CA ALA A 206 -19.28 0.35 -5.02
C ALA A 206 -20.47 -0.57 -5.31
N PRO A 207 -21.12 -1.13 -4.28
CA PRO A 207 -22.43 -1.76 -4.45
C PRO A 207 -23.43 -0.77 -5.05
N ARG A 208 -24.34 -1.25 -5.91
CA ARG A 208 -25.41 -0.40 -6.45
C ARG A 208 -26.30 0.14 -5.33
N GLY A 209 -26.82 1.35 -5.52
CA GLY A 209 -27.71 1.99 -4.55
C GLY A 209 -27.01 2.69 -3.38
N GLN A 210 -25.67 2.68 -3.32
CA GLN A 210 -24.89 3.27 -2.22
C GLN A 210 -24.64 4.80 -2.34
N GLY A 211 -25.39 5.51 -3.20
CA GLY A 211 -25.29 6.98 -3.31
C GLY A 211 -23.93 7.53 -3.79
N VAL A 212 -23.07 6.70 -4.36
CA VAL A 212 -21.69 7.09 -4.72
C VAL A 212 -21.67 8.03 -5.92
N ARG A 213 -20.92 9.14 -5.80
CA ARG A 213 -20.71 10.15 -6.84
C ARG A 213 -19.52 9.79 -7.74
N TYR A 214 -19.66 8.69 -8.50
CA TYR A 214 -18.55 8.12 -9.29
C TYR A 214 -17.84 9.12 -10.21
N LEU A 215 -18.61 9.93 -10.96
CA LEU A 215 -18.06 10.87 -11.94
C LEU A 215 -17.42 12.09 -11.26
N ASP A 216 -18.01 12.58 -10.16
CA ASP A 216 -17.42 13.66 -9.36
C ASP A 216 -16.06 13.23 -8.79
N ILE A 217 -15.97 11.99 -8.29
CA ILE A 217 -14.70 11.42 -7.80
C ILE A 217 -13.68 11.34 -8.94
N LEU A 218 -14.06 10.79 -10.10
CA LEU A 218 -13.12 10.70 -11.24
C LEU A 218 -12.69 12.08 -11.74
N ALA A 219 -13.61 13.05 -11.84
CA ALA A 219 -13.28 14.41 -12.23
C ALA A 219 -12.33 15.08 -11.21
N PHE A 220 -12.57 14.88 -9.92
CA PHE A 220 -11.70 15.35 -8.85
C PHE A 220 -10.29 14.74 -8.93
N LEU A 221 -10.19 13.42 -9.12
CA LEU A 221 -8.90 12.75 -9.29
C LEU A 221 -8.20 13.21 -10.57
N ARG A 222 -8.95 13.46 -11.65
CA ARG A 222 -8.38 13.91 -12.92
C ARG A 222 -7.62 15.23 -12.80
N VAL A 223 -8.10 16.15 -11.96
CA VAL A 223 -7.43 17.44 -11.72
C VAL A 223 -6.36 17.37 -10.63
N THR A 224 -6.46 16.45 -9.65
CA THR A 224 -5.56 16.41 -8.49
C THR A 224 -4.43 15.39 -8.59
N LEU A 225 -4.70 14.19 -9.12
CA LEU A 225 -3.76 13.08 -9.15
C LEU A 225 -2.45 13.38 -9.91
N PRO A 226 -2.43 14.14 -11.03
CA PRO A 226 -1.17 14.50 -11.69
C PRO A 226 -0.22 15.28 -10.79
N HIS A 227 -0.72 16.13 -9.89
CA HIS A 227 0.11 16.87 -8.94
C HIS A 227 0.67 15.96 -7.83
N LEU A 228 -0.08 14.93 -7.45
CA LEU A 228 0.40 13.89 -6.52
C LEU A 228 1.50 13.05 -7.18
N GLN A 229 1.29 12.61 -8.44
CA GLN A 229 2.26 11.84 -9.22
C GLN A 229 3.58 12.60 -9.46
N ALA A 230 3.54 13.93 -9.58
CA ALA A 230 4.75 14.75 -9.69
C ALA A 230 5.62 14.74 -8.42
N ILE A 231 5.01 14.54 -7.25
CA ILE A 231 5.74 14.39 -5.97
C ILE A 231 6.21 12.94 -5.83
N PHE A 232 5.31 11.99 -6.09
CA PHE A 232 5.50 10.55 -5.89
C PHE A 232 5.56 9.81 -7.25
N PRO A 233 6.73 9.74 -7.91
CA PRO A 233 6.84 9.15 -9.25
C PRO A 233 6.62 7.62 -9.28
N HIS A 234 6.71 6.95 -8.13
CA HIS A 234 6.39 5.51 -7.99
C HIS A 234 4.93 5.29 -7.55
N PHE A 235 4.03 6.23 -7.86
CA PHE A 235 2.61 6.07 -7.57
C PHE A 235 2.06 4.80 -8.23
N PRO A 236 1.10 4.09 -7.61
CA PRO A 236 0.59 2.84 -8.16
C PRO A 236 0.08 2.95 -9.60
N ALA A 237 0.47 1.99 -10.44
CA ALA A 237 -0.03 1.88 -11.82
C ALA A 237 -1.54 1.55 -11.88
N ARG A 238 -2.09 0.99 -10.80
CA ARG A 238 -3.52 0.72 -10.61
C ARG A 238 -3.93 1.27 -9.26
N LEU A 239 -5.08 1.94 -9.22
CA LEU A 239 -5.66 2.47 -7.99
C LEU A 239 -7.13 2.07 -7.90
N LEU A 240 -7.52 1.42 -6.81
CA LEU A 240 -8.91 1.09 -6.52
C LEU A 240 -9.47 1.96 -5.40
N LEU A 241 -10.48 2.78 -5.71
CA LEU A 241 -11.32 3.42 -4.71
C LEU A 241 -12.60 2.62 -4.53
N VAL A 242 -12.83 2.10 -3.32
CA VAL A 242 -14.10 1.47 -2.94
C VAL A 242 -14.94 2.43 -2.11
N SER A 243 -16.26 2.36 -2.26
CA SER A 243 -17.17 3.21 -1.49
C SER A 243 -18.45 2.48 -1.13
N ALA A 244 -19.06 2.88 -0.02
CA ALA A 244 -20.36 2.45 0.45
C ALA A 244 -20.91 3.50 1.43
N GLY A 245 -22.23 3.49 1.65
CA GLY A 245 -22.90 4.34 2.63
C GLY A 245 -23.04 3.66 3.99
N ASP A 246 -24.01 4.12 4.78
CA ASP A 246 -24.36 3.47 6.04
C ASP A 246 -24.68 1.97 5.84
N PRO A 247 -24.30 1.08 6.79
CA PRO A 247 -23.77 1.37 8.12
C PRO A 247 -22.24 1.44 8.20
N MET A 248 -21.54 1.60 7.06
CA MET A 248 -20.09 1.71 7.06
C MET A 248 -19.60 2.92 7.84
N TRP A 249 -18.36 2.86 8.30
CA TRP A 249 -17.72 3.93 9.05
C TRP A 249 -17.56 5.18 8.17
N ARG A 250 -18.00 6.33 8.71
CA ARG A 250 -18.06 7.63 8.02
C ARG A 250 -16.70 8.32 7.96
N GLY A 251 -15.75 7.69 7.29
CA GLY A 251 -14.40 8.22 7.07
C GLY A 251 -13.78 7.69 5.79
N ALA A 252 -12.46 7.62 5.75
CA ALA A 252 -11.70 6.97 4.70
C ALA A 252 -10.53 6.21 5.30
N LEU A 253 -10.09 5.17 4.60
CA LEU A 253 -8.98 4.32 5.02
C LEU A 253 -8.19 3.90 3.79
N SER A 254 -6.92 4.25 3.75
CA SER A 254 -5.95 3.73 2.79
C SER A 254 -5.63 2.26 3.06
N ALA A 255 -5.27 1.56 1.99
CA ALA A 255 -4.65 0.25 1.99
C ALA A 255 -3.73 0.18 0.77
N PRO A 256 -2.92 -0.88 0.60
CA PRO A 256 -2.06 -0.97 -0.58
C PRO A 256 -2.86 -0.73 -1.88
N ASP A 257 -2.40 0.18 -2.75
CA ASP A 257 -2.97 0.58 -4.06
C ASP A 257 -4.50 0.79 -4.06
N SER A 258 -5.07 1.14 -2.92
CA SER A 258 -6.51 1.25 -2.78
C SER A 258 -6.92 2.07 -1.56
N LEU A 259 -8.15 2.54 -1.56
CA LEU A 259 -8.73 3.22 -0.41
C LEU A 259 -10.23 2.99 -0.34
N TYR A 260 -10.75 2.93 0.87
CA TYR A 260 -12.17 3.05 1.16
C TYR A 260 -12.50 4.51 1.45
N VAL A 261 -13.61 5.01 0.90
CA VAL A 261 -14.19 6.30 1.31
C VAL A 261 -15.69 6.17 1.43
N HIS A 262 -16.25 6.58 2.58
CA HIS A 262 -17.70 6.59 2.78
C HIS A 262 -18.38 7.54 1.78
N SER A 263 -19.52 7.15 1.21
CA SER A 263 -20.22 7.88 0.13
C SER A 263 -20.55 9.34 0.46
N ASP A 264 -20.86 9.62 1.72
CA ASP A 264 -21.18 10.98 2.21
C ASP A 264 -19.95 11.87 2.43
N ARG A 265 -18.72 11.35 2.32
CA ARG A 265 -17.52 12.19 2.50
C ARG A 265 -17.35 13.11 1.30
N PRO A 266 -17.24 14.43 1.51
CA PRO A 266 -16.98 15.36 0.42
C PRO A 266 -15.55 15.17 -0.11
N MET A 267 -15.33 15.44 -1.40
CA MET A 267 -13.98 15.41 -1.99
C MET A 267 -13.12 16.55 -1.43
N ILE A 268 -13.74 17.70 -1.15
CA ILE A 268 -13.12 18.86 -0.49
C ILE A 268 -14.01 19.23 0.71
N SER A 269 -13.44 19.14 1.90
CA SER A 269 -14.14 19.42 3.16
C SER A 269 -14.36 20.94 3.36
N GLY A 270 -15.29 21.29 4.25
CA GLY A 270 -15.60 22.70 4.56
C GLY A 270 -14.43 23.48 5.19
N ASN A 271 -13.54 22.78 5.90
CA ASN A 271 -12.27 23.31 6.43
C ASN A 271 -11.17 23.45 5.35
N GLY A 272 -11.45 23.11 4.09
CA GLY A 272 -10.53 23.27 2.97
C GLY A 272 -9.57 22.11 2.71
N THR A 273 -9.58 21.04 3.53
CA THR A 273 -8.73 19.85 3.32
C THR A 273 -9.47 18.74 2.56
N SER A 274 -8.78 17.67 2.16
CA SER A 274 -9.39 16.57 1.41
C SER A 274 -9.05 15.22 2.02
N THR A 275 -10.05 14.54 2.57
CA THR A 275 -9.90 13.16 3.05
C THR A 275 -9.47 12.21 1.94
N TYR A 276 -9.90 12.43 0.70
CA TYR A 276 -9.47 11.62 -0.44
C TYR A 276 -7.96 11.77 -0.67
N LEU A 277 -7.46 13.01 -0.72
CA LEU A 277 -6.04 13.27 -0.97
C LEU A 277 -5.17 12.85 0.22
N HIS A 278 -5.65 13.03 1.45
CA HIS A 278 -4.98 12.55 2.65
C HIS A 278 -4.69 11.04 2.53
N GLU A 279 -5.71 10.22 2.27
CA GLU A 279 -5.50 8.77 2.09
C GLU A 279 -4.66 8.44 0.86
N LEU A 280 -4.75 9.22 -0.21
CA LEU A 280 -3.92 8.98 -1.41
C LEU A 280 -2.45 9.29 -1.16
N VAL A 281 -2.11 10.22 -0.28
CA VAL A 281 -0.73 10.45 0.15
C VAL A 281 -0.22 9.24 0.94
N HIS A 282 -1.03 8.66 1.83
CA HIS A 282 -0.68 7.40 2.50
C HIS A 282 -0.46 6.25 1.50
N VAL A 283 -1.31 6.14 0.47
CA VAL A 283 -1.11 5.18 -0.64
C VAL A 283 0.19 5.45 -1.39
N ALA A 284 0.48 6.72 -1.69
CA ALA A 284 1.68 7.12 -2.44
C ALA A 284 2.98 6.86 -1.69
N MET A 285 2.97 7.08 -0.37
CA MET A 285 4.12 6.86 0.48
C MET A 285 4.38 5.36 0.68
N SER A 286 3.33 4.52 0.66
CA SER A 286 3.40 3.06 0.80
C SER A 286 4.28 2.60 1.98
N ALA A 287 4.43 3.44 3.00
CA ALA A 287 5.32 3.25 4.12
C ALA A 287 4.55 3.49 5.43
N ARG A 288 4.99 2.83 6.49
CA ARG A 288 4.41 2.99 7.83
C ARG A 288 5.27 3.93 8.64
N ALA A 289 4.68 4.61 9.61
CA ALA A 289 5.44 5.28 10.66
C ALA A 289 6.21 4.23 11.49
N GLY A 290 7.49 4.52 11.74
CA GLY A 290 8.25 3.91 12.82
C GLY A 290 7.87 4.53 14.18
N PRO A 291 8.45 4.04 15.28
CA PRO A 291 8.20 4.60 16.61
C PRO A 291 8.41 6.12 16.64
N GLY A 292 7.45 6.84 17.22
CA GLY A 292 7.46 8.31 17.34
C GLY A 292 7.23 9.09 16.04
N ALA A 293 7.11 8.44 14.88
CA ALA A 293 7.07 9.15 13.59
C ALA A 293 5.66 9.38 13.03
N ASP A 294 4.61 9.01 13.78
CA ASP A 294 3.23 9.04 13.27
C ASP A 294 2.75 10.47 12.98
N GLY A 295 3.13 11.43 13.83
CA GLY A 295 2.81 12.85 13.60
C GLY A 295 3.43 13.41 12.30
N ILE A 296 4.58 12.89 11.85
CA ILE A 296 5.18 13.28 10.57
C ILE A 296 4.41 12.68 9.40
N VAL A 297 4.08 11.38 9.48
CA VAL A 297 3.37 10.68 8.39
C VAL A 297 1.97 11.26 8.19
N GLU A 298 1.22 11.43 9.28
CA GLU A 298 -0.10 12.08 9.25
C GLU A 298 0.01 13.56 8.85
N GLY A 299 1.04 14.26 9.33
CA GLY A 299 1.30 15.65 8.95
C GLY A 299 1.57 15.83 7.45
N LEU A 300 2.37 14.95 6.85
CA LEU A 300 2.65 14.96 5.40
C LEU A 300 1.37 14.68 4.61
N ALA A 301 0.57 13.70 5.04
CA ALA A 301 -0.71 13.39 4.42
C ALA A 301 -1.66 14.60 4.46
N GLU A 302 -1.80 15.26 5.61
CA GLU A 302 -2.66 16.42 5.75
C GLU A 302 -2.12 17.65 4.99
N TYR A 303 -0.81 17.91 5.06
CA TYR A 303 -0.14 19.00 4.33
C TYR A 303 -0.39 18.88 2.83
N TYR A 304 -0.11 17.71 2.25
CA TYR A 304 -0.31 17.49 0.82
C TYR A 304 -1.78 17.38 0.44
N SER A 305 -2.68 16.98 1.35
CA SER A 305 -4.13 17.02 1.10
C SER A 305 -4.64 18.43 0.80
N LEU A 306 -3.97 19.46 1.32
CA LEU A 306 -4.31 20.86 1.12
C LEU A 306 -3.47 21.49 0.00
N GLU A 307 -2.16 21.22 -0.01
CA GLU A 307 -1.23 21.78 -0.99
C GLU A 307 -1.54 21.30 -2.42
N ILE A 308 -1.99 20.04 -2.61
CA ILE A 308 -2.42 19.53 -3.91
C ILE A 308 -3.68 20.25 -4.40
N LEU A 309 -4.64 20.55 -3.52
CA LEU A 309 -5.83 21.30 -3.91
C LEU A 309 -5.47 22.71 -4.40
N ARG A 310 -4.49 23.35 -3.75
CA ARG A 310 -3.97 24.65 -4.17
C ARG A 310 -3.26 24.57 -5.51
N ARG A 311 -2.38 23.57 -5.70
CA ARG A 311 -1.62 23.38 -6.96
C ARG A 311 -2.51 23.04 -8.15
N ALA A 312 -3.62 22.35 -7.91
CA ALA A 312 -4.62 21.99 -8.91
C ALA A 312 -5.67 23.08 -9.18
N ASP A 313 -5.54 24.27 -8.56
CA ASP A 313 -6.56 25.33 -8.58
C ASP A 313 -7.97 24.87 -8.16
N ALA A 314 -8.06 23.79 -7.36
CA ALA A 314 -9.32 23.23 -6.87
C ALA A 314 -9.91 24.04 -5.71
N ILE A 315 -9.08 24.85 -5.04
CA ILE A 315 -9.49 25.85 -4.04
C ILE A 315 -8.77 27.17 -4.31
N SER A 316 -9.40 28.29 -3.94
CA SER A 316 -8.78 29.60 -4.10
C SER A 316 -7.65 29.84 -3.08
N PRO A 317 -6.71 30.75 -3.36
CA PRO A 317 -5.67 31.14 -2.39
C PRO A 317 -6.26 31.57 -1.03
N GLN A 318 -7.38 32.30 -1.03
CA GLN A 318 -8.04 32.72 0.22
C GLN A 318 -8.56 31.54 1.04
N ARG A 319 -9.09 30.49 0.39
CA ARG A 319 -9.52 29.26 1.07
C ARG A 319 -8.34 28.47 1.61
N TYR A 320 -7.26 28.38 0.83
CA TYR A 320 -6.01 27.75 1.26
C TYR A 320 -5.43 28.43 2.51
N ASP A 321 -5.28 29.75 2.47
CA ASP A 321 -4.74 30.52 3.61
C ASP A 321 -5.66 30.43 4.84
N LYS A 322 -6.98 30.39 4.63
CA LYS A 322 -7.94 30.18 5.72
C LYS A 322 -7.76 28.80 6.36
N ALA A 323 -7.65 27.74 5.56
CA ALA A 323 -7.45 26.37 6.06
C ALA A 323 -6.16 26.26 6.89
N LEU A 324 -5.05 26.87 6.43
CA LEU A 324 -3.80 26.90 7.18
C LEU A 324 -3.92 27.63 8.52
N ARG A 325 -4.65 28.75 8.58
CA ARG A 325 -4.90 29.45 9.86
C ARG A 325 -5.76 28.60 10.81
N GLU A 326 -6.75 27.90 10.28
CA GLU A 326 -7.60 27.00 11.09
C GLU A 326 -6.80 25.82 11.65
N LEU A 327 -5.92 25.21 10.85
CA LEU A 327 -5.01 24.14 11.30
C LEU A 327 -4.02 24.66 12.34
N ALA A 328 -3.40 25.83 12.12
CA ALA A 328 -2.48 26.42 13.08
C ALA A 328 -3.15 26.65 14.45
N ARG A 329 -4.38 27.17 14.45
CA ARG A 329 -5.17 27.35 15.68
C ARG A 329 -5.56 26.02 16.33
N TRP A 330 -5.89 24.99 15.55
CA TRP A 330 -6.24 23.68 16.09
C TRP A 330 -5.02 22.97 16.72
N GLY A 331 -3.84 23.16 16.15
CA GLY A 331 -2.59 22.58 16.67
C GLY A 331 -1.91 23.39 17.78
N GLU A 332 -2.44 24.55 18.17
CA GLU A 332 -1.78 25.49 19.08
C GLU A 332 -1.48 24.90 20.46
N GLU A 333 -2.41 24.13 21.02
CA GLU A 333 -2.26 23.46 22.32
C GLU A 333 -1.75 22.01 22.20
N ALA A 334 -1.42 21.56 20.98
CA ALA A 334 -0.91 20.20 20.79
C ALA A 334 0.50 20.06 21.37
N GLY A 335 0.74 18.94 22.04
CA GLY A 335 2.07 18.55 22.50
C GLY A 335 3.03 18.22 21.34
N SER A 336 4.08 17.45 21.62
CA SER A 336 5.04 17.04 20.60
C SER A 336 4.37 16.32 19.41
N ILE A 337 4.93 16.51 18.21
CA ILE A 337 4.56 15.74 17.03
C ILE A 337 5.28 14.38 16.95
N GLU A 338 6.26 14.15 17.82
CA GLU A 338 6.99 12.89 17.96
C GLU A 338 6.16 11.91 18.80
N VAL A 339 5.18 11.29 18.16
CA VAL A 339 4.21 10.41 18.82
C VAL A 339 4.03 9.11 18.04
N ASP A 340 3.70 8.04 18.75
CA ASP A 340 3.35 6.75 18.13
C ASP A 340 1.94 6.75 17.51
N ARG A 341 1.07 7.67 17.94
CA ARG A 341 -0.29 7.83 17.45
C ARG A 341 -0.69 9.30 17.44
N ALA A 342 -0.80 9.88 16.25
CA ALA A 342 -1.18 11.28 16.08
C ALA A 342 -2.67 11.48 16.34
N SER A 343 -2.99 12.54 17.10
CA SER A 343 -4.35 13.09 17.15
C SER A 343 -4.53 14.14 16.07
N GLY A 344 -5.77 14.52 15.76
CA GLY A 344 -6.02 15.58 14.77
C GLY A 344 -5.33 16.92 15.10
N ALA A 345 -5.19 17.27 16.39
CA ALA A 345 -4.47 18.45 16.82
C ALA A 345 -2.95 18.34 16.58
N VAL A 346 -2.38 17.15 16.83
CA VAL A 346 -0.96 16.87 16.52
C VAL A 346 -0.70 16.93 15.02
N THR A 347 -1.57 16.32 14.21
CA THR A 347 -1.51 16.41 12.74
C THR A 347 -1.58 17.86 12.27
N ALA A 348 -2.48 18.67 12.84
CA ALA A 348 -2.60 20.09 12.50
C ALA A 348 -1.35 20.91 12.86
N LYS A 349 -0.73 20.65 14.02
CA LYS A 349 0.57 21.23 14.39
C LYS A 349 1.68 20.83 13.41
N ALA A 350 1.72 19.56 13.02
CA ALA A 350 2.70 19.03 12.06
C ALA A 350 2.60 19.71 10.69
N VAL A 351 1.41 20.04 10.19
CA VAL A 351 1.24 20.81 8.94
C VAL A 351 1.95 22.17 9.01
N GLY A 352 1.83 22.87 10.15
CA GLY A 352 2.51 24.14 10.38
C GLY A 352 4.03 24.00 10.34
N LEU A 353 4.56 22.96 11.01
CA LEU A 353 5.98 22.66 11.03
C LEU A 353 6.52 22.32 9.63
N LEU A 354 5.82 21.43 8.90
CA LEU A 354 6.20 21.02 7.56
C LEU A 354 6.23 22.20 6.58
N ARG A 355 5.33 23.17 6.73
CA ARG A 355 5.37 24.42 5.96
C ARG A 355 6.61 25.27 6.26
N GLN A 356 7.02 25.35 7.52
CA GLN A 356 8.26 26.05 7.90
C GLN A 356 9.48 25.34 7.31
N ILE A 357 9.50 24.00 7.37
CA ILE A 357 10.55 23.16 6.77
C ILE A 357 10.62 23.38 5.26
N ASP A 358 9.48 23.38 4.54
CA ASP A 358 9.44 23.68 3.10
C ASP A 358 10.07 25.06 2.79
N GLY A 359 9.72 26.08 3.57
CA GLY A 359 10.29 27.43 3.44
C GLY A 359 11.79 27.46 3.68
N ALA A 360 12.27 26.75 4.71
CA ALA A 360 13.69 26.65 5.02
C ALA A 360 14.48 25.92 3.92
N ILE A 361 13.95 24.81 3.39
CA ILE A 361 14.57 24.05 2.30
C ILE A 361 14.68 24.91 1.05
N ARG A 362 13.60 25.63 0.69
CA ARG A 362 13.61 26.54 -0.46
C ARG A 362 14.63 27.66 -0.27
N ALA A 363 14.69 28.28 0.90
CA ALA A 363 15.66 29.34 1.18
C ALA A 363 17.11 28.82 1.11
N GLY A 364 17.42 27.70 1.75
CA GLY A 364 18.76 27.11 1.78
C GLY A 364 19.22 26.50 0.45
N SER A 365 18.29 26.17 -0.44
CA SER A 365 18.58 25.63 -1.78
C SER A 365 18.45 26.66 -2.91
N GLY A 366 18.19 27.94 -2.61
CA GLY A 366 17.94 28.96 -3.64
C GLY A 366 16.71 28.65 -4.51
N GLY A 367 15.71 27.97 -3.95
CA GLY A 367 14.47 27.57 -4.61
C GLY A 367 14.55 26.29 -5.45
N GLN A 368 15.70 25.63 -5.50
CA GLN A 368 15.90 24.42 -6.31
C GLN A 368 15.26 23.17 -5.69
N ARG A 369 15.07 23.17 -4.37
CA ARG A 369 14.52 22.04 -3.61
C ARG A 369 13.36 22.49 -2.73
N SER A 370 12.53 21.54 -2.32
CA SER A 370 11.36 21.76 -1.47
C SER A 370 11.08 20.55 -0.56
N LEU A 371 10.03 20.63 0.25
CA LEU A 371 9.53 19.48 1.00
C LEU A 371 9.15 18.31 0.07
N ASP A 372 8.85 18.57 -1.21
CA ASP A 372 8.54 17.52 -2.19
C ASP A 372 9.72 16.56 -2.37
N ASP A 373 10.95 17.05 -2.27
CA ASP A 373 12.14 16.20 -2.37
C ASP A 373 12.31 15.29 -1.15
N VAL A 374 11.98 15.80 0.05
CA VAL A 374 11.92 15.00 1.28
C VAL A 374 10.84 13.92 1.16
N ALA A 375 9.61 14.31 0.77
CA ALA A 375 8.49 13.39 0.63
C ALA A 375 8.78 12.28 -0.39
N ARG A 376 9.38 12.64 -1.53
CA ARG A 376 9.81 11.69 -2.57
C ARG A 376 10.87 10.72 -2.05
N ALA A 377 11.88 11.23 -1.35
CA ALA A 377 12.95 10.39 -0.80
C ALA A 377 12.48 9.48 0.34
N LEU A 378 11.49 9.92 1.14
CA LEU A 378 10.82 9.08 2.12
C LEU A 378 10.04 7.94 1.46
N ALA A 379 9.24 8.23 0.44
CA ALA A 379 8.45 7.24 -0.28
C ALA A 379 9.32 6.22 -1.05
N ALA A 380 10.51 6.64 -1.52
CA ALA A 380 11.39 5.78 -2.32
C ALA A 380 12.24 4.78 -1.50
N GLY A 381 12.50 5.06 -0.23
CA GLY A 381 13.38 4.20 0.57
C GLY A 381 12.63 3.15 1.37
N GLU A 382 13.30 2.02 1.59
CA GLU A 382 12.75 0.82 2.21
C GLU A 382 12.48 1.00 3.72
N GLY A 383 11.50 0.24 4.22
CA GLY A 383 11.18 0.18 5.64
C GLY A 383 10.31 1.33 6.16
N PRO A 384 10.11 1.40 7.50
CA PRO A 384 9.30 2.45 8.11
C PRO A 384 9.97 3.82 8.00
N ILE A 385 9.14 4.87 7.99
CA ILE A 385 9.58 6.26 8.10
C ILE A 385 9.93 6.53 9.57
N THR A 386 11.17 6.92 9.84
CA THR A 386 11.65 7.27 11.19
C THR A 386 11.95 8.76 11.28
N LEU A 387 11.93 9.30 12.50
CA LEU A 387 12.34 10.68 12.77
C LEU A 387 13.76 10.95 12.28
N GLU A 388 14.70 10.06 12.60
CA GLU A 388 16.10 10.13 12.15
C GLU A 388 16.21 10.26 10.63
N ARG A 389 15.50 9.40 9.89
CA ARG A 389 15.52 9.44 8.42
C ARG A 389 14.88 10.71 7.88
N PHE A 390 13.80 11.18 8.49
CA PHE A 390 13.18 12.45 8.10
C PHE A 390 14.13 13.63 8.30
N HIS A 391 14.73 13.76 9.48
CA HIS A 391 15.67 14.83 9.80
C HIS A 391 16.89 14.81 8.88
N ALA A 392 17.48 13.63 8.64
CA ALA A 392 18.61 13.48 7.73
C ALA A 392 18.29 13.95 6.30
N LEU A 393 17.07 13.67 5.81
CA LEU A 393 16.63 14.13 4.48
C LEU A 393 16.39 15.65 4.46
N VAL A 394 15.81 16.23 5.52
CA VAL A 394 15.63 17.68 5.64
C VAL A 394 16.97 18.42 5.59
N GLU A 395 17.97 17.92 6.33
CA GLU A 395 19.36 18.42 6.32
C GLU A 395 20.00 18.30 4.94
N GLN A 396 19.90 17.12 4.33
CA GLN A 396 20.45 16.84 3.00
C GLN A 396 19.91 17.82 1.94
N PHE A 397 18.63 18.23 2.06
CA PHE A 397 17.99 19.13 1.10
C PHE A 397 18.17 20.62 1.40
N GLY A 398 18.87 20.97 2.48
CA GLY A 398 19.37 22.33 2.72
C GLY A 398 18.65 23.09 3.82
N ALA A 399 17.98 22.41 4.76
CA ALA A 399 17.40 23.03 5.95
C ALA A 399 17.92 22.37 7.23
N THR A 400 18.17 23.15 8.27
CA THR A 400 18.35 22.59 9.62
C THR A 400 16.98 22.17 10.16
N PRO A 401 16.80 20.95 10.67
CA PRO A 401 15.53 20.52 11.22
C PRO A 401 15.17 21.38 12.44
N PRO A 402 13.89 21.71 12.65
CA PRO A 402 13.47 22.31 13.90
C PRO A 402 13.77 21.36 15.06
N ALA A 403 14.25 21.89 16.19
CA ALA A 403 14.41 21.11 17.41
C ALA A 403 13.02 20.62 17.87
N GLY A 404 12.92 19.35 18.29
CA GLY A 404 11.65 18.71 18.66
C GLY A 404 10.91 19.48 19.75
N GLU A 405 9.79 20.11 19.38
CA GLU A 405 8.81 20.76 20.28
C GLU A 405 7.40 20.16 20.12
#